data_AF-A0A494VJT4-F1
#
_entry.id   AF-A0A494VJT4-F1
#
_cell.length_a   1.000
_cell.length_b   1.000
_cell.length_c   1.000
_cell.angle_alpha   90.00
_cell.angle_beta   90.00
_cell.angle_gamma   90.00
#
_symmetry.space_group_name_H-M   'P 1'
#
loop_
_entity.id
_entity.type
_entity.pdbx_description
1 polymer ?
#
loop_
_entity_poly.entity_id
_entity_poly.type
_entity_poly.pdbx_seq_one_letter_code
_entity_poly.pdbx_strand_id
1 'polypeptide(L)' 'MNAGDKHYKCVNSKTGYAIYYHSLSGMLNDDEIRTELEKIRARVAIQNGIYLETLYWEEMKQNAELTR' A
#
# COMPACT_ATOMS: atom_id res chain seq x y z
N MET A 1 2.99 10.40 -11.71
CA MET A 1 2.39 9.05 -11.83
C MET A 1 2.90 8.47 -13.12
N ASN A 2 3.83 7.51 -13.06
CA ASN A 2 4.25 6.81 -14.27
C ASN A 2 3.26 5.67 -14.52
N ALA A 3 2.89 5.43 -15.79
CA ALA A 3 1.89 4.43 -16.15
C ALA A 3 2.29 2.98 -15.80
N GLY A 4 3.54 2.74 -15.38
CA GLY A 4 4.04 1.44 -14.93
C GLY A 4 4.20 1.30 -13.42
N ASP A 5 3.88 2.32 -12.61
CA ASP A 5 4.01 2.21 -11.15
C ASP A 5 2.84 1.40 -10.56
N LYS A 6 3.12 0.56 -9.57
CA LYS A 6 2.11 -0.12 -8.77
C LYS A 6 1.74 0.75 -7.57
N HIS A 7 0.45 0.88 -7.31
CA HIS A 7 -0.08 1.75 -6.26
C HIS A 7 -0.71 0.93 -5.15
N TYR A 8 -0.41 1.28 -3.91
CA TYR A 8 -0.86 0.57 -2.72
C TYR A 8 -1.44 1.53 -1.70
N LYS A 9 -2.45 1.06 -0.97
CA LYS A 9 -2.98 1.73 0.22
C LYS A 9 -2.75 0.85 1.45
N CYS A 10 -2.24 1.44 2.51
CA CYS A 10 -2.07 0.79 3.81
C CYS A 10 -3.36 0.97 4.60
N VAL A 11 -4.02 -0.12 4.93
CA VAL A 11 -5.34 -0.13 5.58
C VAL A 11 -5.20 -0.64 7.01
N ASN A 12 -5.88 0.02 7.94
CA ASN A 12 -6.04 -0.48 9.30
C ASN A 12 -7.26 -1.40 9.38
N SER A 13 -7.04 -2.68 9.65
CA SER A 13 -8.09 -3.71 9.73
C SER A 13 -9.09 -3.50 10.86
N LYS A 14 -8.76 -2.70 11.88
CA LYS A 14 -9.68 -2.38 12.98
C LYS A 14 -10.70 -1.31 12.61
N THR A 15 -10.38 -0.44 11.65
CA THR A 15 -11.23 0.70 11.28
C THR A 15 -11.70 0.65 9.83
N GLY A 16 -11.04 -0.14 8.98
CA GLY A 16 -11.26 -0.17 7.53
C GLY A 16 -10.68 1.03 6.78
N TYR A 17 -10.02 1.97 7.47
CA TYR A 17 -9.50 3.18 6.83
C TYR A 17 -8.13 2.98 6.21
N ALA A 18 -7.94 3.53 5.01
CA ALA A 18 -6.64 3.73 4.42
C ALA A 18 -5.93 4.88 5.15
N ILE A 19 -4.79 4.58 5.76
CA ILE A 19 -4.02 5.53 6.58
C ILE A 19 -2.75 6.02 5.89
N TYR A 20 -2.38 5.40 4.77
CA TYR A 20 -1.22 5.79 3.98
C TYR A 20 -1.35 5.27 2.54
N TYR A 21 -0.76 5.99 1.59
CA TYR A 21 -0.70 5.59 0.19
C TYR A 21 0.76 5.58 -0.27
N HIS A 22 1.13 4.57 -1.05
CA HIS A 22 2.49 4.44 -1.57
C HIS A 22 2.48 3.95 -3.01
N SER A 23 3.47 4.38 -3.78
CA SER A 23 3.67 3.95 -5.16
C SER A 23 5.07 3.37 -5.29
N LEU A 24 5.18 2.21 -5.91
CA LEU A 24 6.43 1.52 -6.20
C LEU A 24 6.59 1.36 -7.70
N SER A 25 7.83 1.36 -8.18
CA SER A 25 8.11 1.08 -9.60
C SER A 25 7.59 -0.31 -9.96
N GLY A 26 6.87 -0.45 -11.07
CA GLY A 26 6.46 -1.76 -11.57
C GLY A 26 7.59 -2.58 -12.18
N MET A 27 8.82 -2.06 -12.20
CA MET A 27 10.01 -2.85 -12.52
C MET A 27 10.45 -3.77 -11.37
N LEU A 28 9.97 -3.53 -10.15
CA LEU A 28 10.27 -4.37 -9.00
C LEU A 28 9.53 -5.70 -9.10
N ASN A 29 10.21 -6.77 -8.71
CA ASN A 29 9.58 -8.08 -8.54
C ASN A 29 8.76 -8.15 -7.24
N ASP A 30 7.97 -9.21 -7.07
CA ASP A 30 7.03 -9.33 -5.95
C ASP A 30 7.72 -9.42 -4.57
N ASP A 31 8.93 -9.98 -4.49
CA ASP A 31 9.69 -10.05 -3.24
C ASP A 31 10.30 -8.70 -2.85
N GLU A 32 10.78 -7.93 -3.83
CA GLU A 32 11.23 -6.55 -3.64
C GLU A 32 10.07 -5.66 -3.20
N ILE A 33 8.92 -5.78 -3.86
CA ILE A 33 7.70 -5.05 -3.49
C ILE A 33 7.31 -5.37 -2.04
N ARG A 34 7.24 -6.66 -1.68
CA ARG A 34 6.88 -7.08 -0.32
C ARG A 34 7.85 -6.50 0.70
N THR A 35 9.14 -6.55 0.42
CA THR A 35 10.19 -6.05 1.31
C THR A 35 10.06 -4.54 1.55
N GLU A 36 9.84 -3.75 0.49
CA GLU A 36 9.67 -2.30 0.61
C GLU A 36 8.37 -1.94 1.34
N LEU A 37 7.27 -2.62 1.02
CA LEU A 37 5.99 -2.41 1.68
C LEU A 37 6.06 -2.75 3.18
N GLU A 38 6.79 -3.78 3.60
CA GLU A 38 6.96 -4.11 5.02
C GLU A 38 7.75 -3.05 5.80
N LYS A 39 8.85 -2.54 5.22
CA LYS A 39 9.62 -1.43 5.82
C LYS A 39 8.74 -0.20 6.04
N ILE A 40 7.92 0.13 5.04
CA ILE A 40 7.02 1.29 5.11
C ILE A 40 5.88 1.03 6.10
N ARG A 41 5.33 -0.19 6.15
CA ARG A 41 4.28 -0.60 7.11
C ARG A 41 4.74 -0.39 8.55
N ALA A 42 5.96 -0.82 8.87
CA ALA A 42 6.57 -0.62 10.18
C ALA A 42 6.69 0.88 10.52
N ARG A 43 7.17 1.70 9.57
CA ARG A 43 7.24 3.15 9.75
C ARG A 43 5.86 3.79 9.98
N VAL A 44 4.86 3.43 9.18
CA VAL A 44 3.49 3.94 9.30
C VAL A 44 2.89 3.57 10.65
N ALA A 45 3.09 2.34 11.12
CA ALA A 45 2.64 1.89 12.44
C ALA A 45 3.23 2.75 13.57
N ILE A 46 4.55 2.96 13.56
CA ILE A 46 5.26 3.78 14.56
C ILE A 46 4.75 5.23 14.54
N GLN A 47 4.66 5.84 13.36
CA GLN A 47 4.25 7.25 13.22
C GLN A 47 2.82 7.51 13.70
N ASN A 48 1.94 6.53 13.60
CA ASN A 48 0.54 6.65 14.00
C ASN A 48 0.23 6.04 15.38
N GLY A 49 1.21 5.43 16.06
CA GLY A 49 0.99 4.72 17.32
C GLY A 49 0.04 3.52 17.18
N ILE A 50 0.06 2.85 16.02
CA ILE A 50 -0.83 1.73 15.69
C ILE A 50 -0.07 0.40 15.84
N TYR A 51 -0.76 -0.64 16.33
CA TYR A 51 -0.20 -1.98 16.37
C TYR A 51 0.03 -2.52 14.94
N LEU A 52 1.27 -2.90 14.63
CA LEU A 52 1.70 -3.25 13.27
C LEU A 52 0.83 -4.31 12.59
N GLU A 53 0.45 -5.37 13.32
CA GLU A 53 -0.35 -6.48 12.77
C GLU A 53 -1.80 -6.10 12.45
N THR A 54 -2.22 -4.88 12.77
CA THR A 54 -3.50 -4.34 12.30
C THR A 54 -3.40 -3.69 10.94
N LEU A 55 -2.19 -3.51 10.40
CA LEU A 55 -1.96 -2.89 9.10
C LEU A 55 -1.72 -3.94 8.02
N TYR A 56 -2.31 -3.72 6.85
CA TYR A 56 -2.08 -4.53 5.66
C TYR A 56 -2.11 -3.65 4.40
N TRP A 57 -1.57 -4.17 3.30
CA TRP A 57 -1.55 -3.46 2.02
C TRP A 57 -2.60 -4.01 1.08
N GLU A 58 -3.33 -3.12 0.44
CA GLU A 58 -4.18 -3.43 -0.71
C GLU A 58 -3.61 -2.75 -1.96
N GLU A 59 -3.42 -3.53 -3.02
CA GLU A 59 -3.06 -2.97 -4.33
C GLU A 59 -4.27 -2.27 -4.94
N MET A 60 -4.08 -1.03 -5.36
CA MET A 60 -5.08 -0.24 -6.05
C MET A 60 -5.07 -0.63 -7.52
N LYS A 61 -5.90 -1.62 -7.87
CA LYS A 61 -6.17 -1.92 -9.29
C LYS A 61 -6.78 -0.68 -9.93
N GLN A 62 -6.22 -0.23 -11.06
CA GLN A 62 -6.91 0.72 -11.92
C GLN A 62 -8.15 0.00 -12.46
N ASN A 63 -9.31 0.26 -11.87
CA ASN A 63 -10.56 -0.18 -12.46
C ASN A 63 -10.74 0.59 -13.77
N ALA A 64 -10.60 -0.10 -14.89
CA ALA A 64 -10.97 0.34 -16.23
C ALA A 64 -12.51 0.37 -16.41
N GLU A 65 -13.27 0.78 -15.39
CA GLU A 65 -14.73 0.80 -15.40
C GLU A 65 -15.27 2.15 -14.91
N LEU A 66 -14.84 3.24 -15.54
CA LEU A 66 -15.56 4.53 -15.52
C LEU A 66 -15.58 5.11 -16.93
N THR A 67 -16.17 4.36 -17.86
CA THR A 67 -16.75 4.89 -19.10
C THR A 67 -18.19 4.42 -19.17
N ARG A 68 -19.10 5.28 -18.75
CA ARG A 68 -20.51 5.29 -19.15
C ARG A 68 -20.84 6.67 -19.66
#